data_AF-A0A2T0AJW1-F1
#
_entry.id   AF-A0A2T0AJW1-F1
#
_cell.length_a   1.000
_cell.length_b   1.000
_cell.length_c   1.000
_cell.angle_alpha   90.00
_cell.angle_beta   90.00
_cell.angle_gamma   90.00
#
_symmetry.space_group_name_H-M   'P 1'
#
loop_
_entity.id
_entity.type
_entity.pdbx_description
1 polymer ?
#
loop_
_entity_poly.entity_id
_entity_poly.type
_entity_poly.pdbx_seq_one_letter_code
_entity_poly.pdbx_strand_id
1 'polypeptide(L)' 'MIDRQAVQAAVKEAAAEHGGRLPCAVAQELARRLQVPMREVGRAADELKIKIIQCQLGCFE' A
#
# COMPACT_ATOMS: atom_id res chain seq x y z
N MET A 1 1.41 -5.45 18.85
CA MET A 1 0.38 -6.07 17.99
C MET A 1 0.35 -5.25 16.71
N ILE A 2 0.90 -5.76 15.61
CA ILE A 2 0.79 -5.10 14.30
C ILE A 2 -0.61 -5.44 13.78
N ASP A 3 -1.46 -4.43 13.62
CA ASP A 3 -2.82 -4.61 13.17
C ASP A 3 -2.81 -4.75 11.63
N ARG A 4 -2.57 -5.97 11.15
CA ARG A 4 -2.54 -6.29 9.71
C ARG A 4 -3.85 -5.94 9.02
N GLN A 5 -4.95 -6.00 9.75
CA GLN A 5 -6.28 -5.64 9.27
C GLN A 5 -6.37 -4.15 8.95
N ALA A 6 -5.79 -3.27 9.78
CA ALA A 6 -5.75 -1.84 9.52
C ALA A 6 -4.98 -1.50 8.24
N VAL A 7 -3.85 -2.19 7.99
CA VAL A 7 -3.03 -1.97 6.78
C VAL A 7 -3.79 -2.38 5.52
N GLN A 8 -4.44 -3.55 5.54
CA GLN A 8 -5.22 -4.03 4.39
C GLN A 8 -6.40 -3.12 4.07
N ALA A 9 -7.13 -2.65 5.07
CA ALA A 9 -8.24 -1.72 4.88
C ALA A 9 -7.75 -0.43 4.20
N ALA A 10 -6.68 0.16 4.74
CA ALA A 10 -6.18 1.44 4.26
C ALA A 10 -5.55 1.34 2.85
N VAL A 11 -4.90 0.22 2.53
CA VAL A 11 -4.43 -0.09 1.16
C VAL A 11 -5.61 -0.24 0.21
N LYS A 12 -6.67 -0.94 0.62
CA LYS A 12 -7.86 -1.15 -0.21
C LYS A 12 -8.60 0.16 -0.49
N GLU A 13 -8.74 1.02 0.50
CA GLU A 13 -9.37 2.34 0.36
C GLU A 13 -8.59 3.23 -0.61
N ALA A 14 -7.28 3.37 -0.39
CA ALA A 14 -6.41 4.14 -1.28
C ALA A 14 -6.45 3.61 -2.73
N ALA A 15 -6.41 2.29 -2.90
CA ALA A 15 -6.49 1.69 -4.21
C ALA A 15 -7.86 1.89 -4.89
N ALA A 16 -8.96 1.81 -4.13
CA ALA A 16 -10.30 2.06 -4.64
C ALA A 16 -10.45 3.51 -5.14
N GLU A 17 -9.88 4.47 -4.40
CA GLU A 17 -9.86 5.89 -4.77
C GLU A 17 -9.13 6.15 -6.10
N HIS A 18 -8.10 5.34 -6.39
CA HIS A 18 -7.30 5.41 -7.61
C HIS A 18 -7.72 4.39 -8.69
N GLY A 19 -8.94 3.83 -8.61
CA GLY A 19 -9.48 2.95 -9.64
C GLY A 19 -8.85 1.55 -9.69
N GLY A 20 -8.52 0.99 -8.52
CA GLY A 20 -7.93 -0.34 -8.36
C GLY A 20 -6.40 -0.36 -8.46
N ARG A 21 -5.74 0.78 -8.28
CA ARG A 21 -4.29 0.93 -8.43
C ARG A 21 -3.73 1.65 -7.21
N LEU A 22 -2.62 1.19 -6.65
CA LEU A 22 -2.04 1.82 -5.45
C LEU A 22 -0.77 2.59 -5.80
N PRO A 23 -0.72 3.92 -5.71
CA PRO A 23 0.52 4.65 -5.90
C PRO A 23 1.53 4.29 -4.81
N CYS A 24 2.80 4.06 -5.17
CA CYS A 24 3.85 3.77 -4.18
C CYS A 24 4.00 4.90 -3.14
N ALA A 25 3.83 6.16 -3.57
CA ALA A 25 3.83 7.32 -2.67
C ALA A 25 2.72 7.24 -1.60
N VAL A 26 1.53 6.81 -1.99
CA VAL A 26 0.38 6.64 -1.10
C VAL A 26 0.61 5.46 -0.15
N ALA A 27 1.13 4.34 -0.67
CA ALA A 27 1.54 3.18 0.14
C ALA A 27 2.58 3.56 1.20
N GLN A 28 3.55 4.40 0.85
CA GLN A 28 4.61 4.85 1.75
C GLN A 28 4.11 5.87 2.79
N GLU A 29 3.20 6.77 2.40
CA GLU A 29 2.54 7.69 3.33
C GLU A 29 1.68 6.92 4.35
N LEU A 30 0.91 5.94 3.87
CA LEU A 30 0.17 5.00 4.71
C LEU A 30 1.07 4.25 5.67
N ALA A 31 2.18 3.70 5.17
CA ALA A 31 3.18 3.02 5.99
C ALA A 31 3.72 3.93 7.11
N ARG A 32 4.03 5.20 6.80
CA ARG A 32 4.51 6.18 7.79
C ARG A 32 3.43 6.57 8.80
N ARG A 33 2.19 6.77 8.36
CA ARG A 33 1.05 7.12 9.22
C ARG A 33 0.69 6.01 10.18
N LEU A 34 0.65 4.77 9.69
CA LEU A 34 0.34 3.57 10.47
C LEU A 34 1.57 3.05 11.24
N GLN A 35 2.74 3.65 11.02
CA GLN A 35 4.01 3.25 11.61
C GLN A 35 4.36 1.77 11.33
N VAL A 36 3.95 1.27 10.17
CA VAL A 36 4.16 -0.10 9.71
C VAL A 36 5.24 -0.15 8.62
N PRO A 37 5.97 -1.26 8.50
CA PRO A 37 6.93 -1.43 7.42
C PRO A 37 6.23 -1.51 6.06
N MET A 38 6.83 -0.88 5.03
CA MET A 38 6.32 -0.91 3.65
C MET A 38 6.18 -2.35 3.11
N ARG A 39 6.97 -3.32 3.62
CA ARG A 39 6.79 -4.75 3.33
C ARG A 39 5.40 -5.27 3.69
N GLU A 40 4.84 -4.89 4.84
CA GLU A 40 3.48 -5.31 5.21
C GLU A 40 2.43 -4.63 4.32
N VAL A 41 2.65 -3.37 3.94
CA VAL A 41 1.78 -2.66 2.97
C VAL A 41 1.80 -3.33 1.60
N GLY A 42 2.99 -3.71 1.11
CA GLY A 42 3.15 -4.45 -0.13
C GLY A 42 2.52 -5.84 -0.08
N ARG A 43 2.66 -6.54 1.06
CA ARG A 43 2.03 -7.85 1.29
C ARG A 43 0.50 -7.75 1.32
N ALA A 44 -0.03 -6.74 1.99
CA ALA A 44 -1.46 -6.44 1.99
C ALA A 44 -1.96 -6.13 0.57
N ALA A 45 -1.23 -5.31 -0.20
CA ALA A 45 -1.58 -5.02 -1.58
C ALA A 45 -1.56 -6.28 -2.46
N ASP A 46 -0.58 -7.16 -2.29
CA ASP A 46 -0.46 -8.43 -3.00
C ASP A 46 -1.61 -9.40 -2.66
N GLU A 47 -1.94 -9.56 -1.38
CA GLU A 47 -3.10 -10.34 -0.91
C GLU A 47 -4.42 -9.81 -1.49
N LEU A 48 -4.54 -8.49 -1.60
CA LEU A 48 -5.71 -7.82 -2.18
C LEU A 48 -5.71 -7.81 -3.72
N LYS A 49 -4.68 -8.38 -4.36
CA LYS A 49 -4.45 -8.34 -5.83
C LYS A 49 -4.46 -6.92 -6.41
N ILE A 50 -3.99 -5.95 -5.63
CA ILE A 50 -3.92 -4.56 -6.03
C ILE A 50 -2.56 -4.30 -6.66
N LYS A 51 -2.56 -3.80 -7.90
CA LYS A 51 -1.31 -3.40 -8.55
C LYS A 51 -0.80 -2.09 -7.96
N ILE A 52 0.38 -2.15 -7.36
CA ILE A 52 1.12 -0.96 -6.98
C ILE A 52 1.67 -0.33 -8.26
N ILE A 53 1.32 0.92 -8.50
CA ILE A 53 1.73 1.69 -9.69
C ILE A 53 2.53 2.92 -9.26
N GLN A 54 3.16 3.59 -10.22
CA GLN A 54 3.76 4.91 -9.98
C GLN A 54 4.81 4.90 -8.85
N CYS A 55 5.82 4.04 -8.99
CA CYS A 55 6.99 4.12 -8.12
C CYS A 55 7.80 5.36 -8.47
N GLN A 56 7.55 6.45 -7.73
CA GLN A 56 8.23 7.75 -7.87
C GLN A 56 9.75 7.68 -7.71
N LEU A 57 10.27 6.56 -7.19
CA LEU A 57 11.69 6.31 -6.97
C LEU A 57 12.35 5.50 -8.10
N GLY A 58 11.62 5.09 -9.15
CA GLY A 58 12.15 4.15 -10.14
C GLY A 58 12.44 2.75 -9.55
N CYS A 59 11.92 2.44 -8.36
CA CYS A 59 12.27 1.23 -7.60
C CYS A 59 11.57 -0.06 -8.08
N PHE A 60 10.92 -0.01 -9.25
CA PHE A 60 10.44 -1.19 -9.98
C PHE A 60 11.16 -1.20 -11.34
N GLU A 61 12.45 -1.52 -11.29
CA GLU A 61 13.15 -2.24 -12.34
C GLU A 61 13.32 -3.69 -11.88
#